data_AF-A0A845PY76-F1
#
_entry.id   AF-A0A845PY76-F1
#
_cell.length_a   1.000
_cell.length_b   1.000
_cell.length_c   1.000
_cell.angle_alpha   90.00
_cell.angle_beta   90.00
_cell.angle_gamma   90.00
#
_symmetry.space_group_name_H-M   'P 1'
#
loop_
_entity.id
_entity.type
_entity.pdbx_description
1 polymer ?
#
loop_
_entity_poly.entity_id
_entity_poly.type
_entity_poly.pdbx_seq_one_letter_code
_entity_poly.pdbx_strand_id
1 'polypeptide(L)'
;GICERFHRTIQDEFYAIAFRKKIYRSIEELQLDLNSWLSYYKNERTHTGKHCYGKTPMQTFLDSKTIAKEKLLEILAVEQKILTFGSNNNIE
;
A
#
# COMPACT_ATOMS: atom_id res chain seq x y z
N GLY A 1 -5.86 -2.74 -12.68
CA GLY A 1 -4.64 -2.25 -11.96
C GLY A 1 -4.37 -3.04 -10.68
N ILE A 2 -3.29 -2.77 -9.94
CA ILE A 2 -2.99 -3.49 -8.68
C ILE A 2 -4.09 -3.30 -7.63
N CYS A 3 -4.61 -2.08 -7.48
CA CYS A 3 -5.72 -1.78 -6.57
C CYS A 3 -7.00 -2.55 -6.96
N GLU A 4 -7.35 -2.57 -8.23
CA GLU A 4 -8.53 -3.29 -8.73
C GLU A 4 -8.43 -4.80 -8.46
N ARG A 5 -7.24 -5.40 -8.68
CA ARG A 5 -7.01 -6.82 -8.37
C ARG A 5 -7.13 -7.08 -6.88
N PHE A 6 -6.57 -6.20 -6.05
CA PHE A 6 -6.71 -6.29 -4.59
C PHE A 6 -8.18 -6.24 -4.14
N HIS A 7 -8.99 -5.33 -4.68
CA HIS A 7 -10.42 -5.25 -4.35
C HIS A 7 -11.18 -6.54 -4.70
N ARG A 8 -10.82 -7.19 -5.80
CA ARG A 8 -11.38 -8.51 -6.15
C ARG A 8 -10.91 -9.59 -5.17
N THR A 9 -9.62 -9.63 -4.85
CA THR A 9 -9.05 -10.58 -3.90
C THR A 9 -9.69 -10.48 -2.52
N ILE A 10 -9.85 -9.27 -1.97
CA ILE A 10 -10.48 -9.09 -0.66
C ILE A 10 -11.97 -9.45 -0.67
N GLN A 11 -12.66 -9.19 -1.77
CA GLN A 11 -14.05 -9.61 -1.96
C GLN A 11 -14.18 -11.14 -1.95
N ASP A 12 -13.37 -11.83 -2.75
CA ASP A 12 -13.48 -13.27 -2.96
C ASP A 12 -12.94 -14.08 -1.78
N GLU A 13 -11.82 -13.65 -1.18
CA GLU A 13 -11.12 -14.42 -0.15
C GLU A 13 -11.50 -14.02 1.28
N PHE A 14 -11.90 -12.77 1.52
CA PHE A 14 -12.34 -12.33 2.84
C PHE A 14 -13.85 -12.23 2.91
N TYR A 15 -14.47 -11.24 2.24
CA TYR A 15 -15.89 -10.92 2.48
C TYR A 15 -16.83 -12.08 2.13
N ALA A 16 -16.64 -12.74 1.00
CA ALA A 16 -17.47 -13.86 0.59
C ALA A 16 -17.37 -15.04 1.57
N ILE A 17 -16.24 -15.23 2.26
CA ILE A 17 -16.04 -16.30 3.23
C ILE A 17 -16.56 -15.88 4.61
N ALA A 18 -16.19 -14.68 5.07
CA ALA A 18 -16.57 -14.11 6.35
C ALA A 18 -18.09 -14.13 6.55
N PHE A 19 -18.85 -13.59 5.59
CA PHE A 19 -20.31 -13.52 5.67
C PHE A 19 -21.02 -14.88 5.55
N ARG A 20 -20.33 -15.94 5.13
CA ARG A 20 -20.86 -17.32 5.14
C ARG A 20 -20.54 -18.08 6.41
N LYS A 21 -19.45 -17.73 7.11
CA LYS A 21 -18.95 -18.46 8.28
C LYS A 21 -19.40 -17.85 9.61
N LYS A 22 -19.61 -16.54 9.68
CA LYS A 22 -19.87 -15.81 10.92
C LYS A 22 -20.97 -14.77 10.72
N ILE A 23 -21.90 -14.71 11.67
CA ILE A 23 -22.87 -13.61 11.76
C ILE A 23 -22.21 -12.52 12.60
N TYR A 24 -21.93 -11.39 11.96
CA TYR A 24 -21.37 -10.21 12.61
C TYR A 24 -22.48 -9.40 13.28
N ARG A 25 -22.31 -9.07 14.56
CA ARG A 25 -23.28 -8.28 15.32
C ARG A 25 -22.98 -6.79 15.31
N SER A 26 -21.75 -6.42 14.95
CA SER A 26 -21.32 -5.05 14.80
C SER A 26 -20.28 -4.91 13.69
N ILE A 27 -20.04 -3.67 13.25
CA ILE A 27 -19.03 -3.36 12.24
C ILE A 27 -17.62 -3.59 12.82
N GLU A 28 -17.42 -3.35 14.11
CA GLU A 28 -16.16 -3.52 14.81
C GLU A 28 -15.70 -4.99 14.78
N GLU A 29 -16.62 -5.93 14.98
CA GLU A 29 -16.30 -7.37 14.87
C GLU A 29 -15.81 -7.74 13.46
N LEU A 30 -16.44 -7.19 12.42
CA LEU A 30 -16.02 -7.40 11.03
C LEU A 30 -14.65 -6.75 10.77
N GLN A 31 -14.43 -5.55 11.32
CA GLN A 31 -13.19 -4.81 11.17
C GLN A 31 -12.01 -5.54 11.83
N LEU A 32 -12.21 -6.18 12.98
CA LEU A 32 -11.18 -6.98 13.65
C LEU A 32 -10.73 -8.17 12.80
N ASP A 33 -11.68 -8.94 12.27
CA ASP A 33 -11.39 -10.08 11.40
C ASP A 33 -10.71 -9.61 10.11
N LEU A 34 -11.17 -8.48 9.55
CA LEU A 34 -10.59 -7.86 8.35
C LEU A 34 -9.15 -7.41 8.60
N ASN A 35 -8.88 -6.78 9.74
CA ASN A 35 -7.53 -6.34 10.11
C ASN A 35 -6.57 -7.52 10.23
N SER A 36 -7.03 -8.64 10.82
CA SER A 36 -6.24 -9.87 10.92
C SER A 36 -5.92 -10.43 9.52
N TRP A 37 -6.93 -10.57 8.66
CA TRP A 37 -6.74 -11.03 7.27
C TRP A 37 -5.80 -10.10 6.49
N LEU A 38 -5.94 -8.79 6.68
CA LEU A 38 -5.10 -7.81 6.00
C LEU A 38 -3.65 -7.86 6.48
N SER A 39 -3.40 -8.18 7.76
CA SER A 39 -2.04 -8.40 8.27
C SER A 39 -1.36 -9.57 7.56
N TYR A 40 -2.06 -10.69 7.43
CA TYR A 40 -1.60 -11.85 6.65
C TYR A 40 -1.33 -11.47 5.19
N TYR A 41 -2.28 -10.79 4.52
CA TYR A 41 -2.11 -10.37 3.13
C TYR A 41 -0.89 -9.46 2.95
N LYS A 42 -0.64 -8.53 3.88
CA LYS A 42 0.45 -7.57 3.79
C LYS A 42 1.83 -8.19 4.03
N ASN A 43 1.93 -9.10 5.00
CA ASN A 43 3.22 -9.51 5.56
C ASN A 43 3.61 -10.96 5.25
N GLU A 44 2.64 -11.83 4.95
CA GLU A 44 2.89 -13.28 4.81
C GLU A 44 2.61 -13.76 3.39
N ARG A 45 1.62 -13.17 2.70
CA ARG A 45 1.30 -13.57 1.33
C ARG A 45 2.36 -13.09 0.34
N THR A 46 3.05 -14.03 -0.28
CA THR A 46 3.97 -13.77 -1.39
C THR A 46 3.21 -13.67 -2.71
N HIS A 47 3.62 -12.71 -3.56
CA HIS A 47 3.05 -12.56 -4.90
C HIS A 47 4.11 -12.86 -5.97
N THR A 48 3.87 -13.88 -6.79
CA THR A 48 4.76 -14.30 -7.87
C THR A 48 4.54 -13.54 -9.18
N GLY A 49 3.73 -12.48 -9.16
CA GLY A 49 3.50 -11.65 -10.35
C GLY A 49 4.80 -11.08 -10.92
N LYS A 50 4.83 -10.82 -12.23
CA LYS A 50 6.00 -10.35 -13.00
C LYS A 50 6.80 -9.23 -12.33
N HIS A 51 6.14 -8.34 -11.59
CA HIS A 51 6.74 -7.19 -10.93
C HIS A 51 6.84 -7.31 -9.40
N CYS A 52 6.30 -8.38 -8.83
CA CYS A 52 6.30 -8.63 -7.38
C CYS A 52 7.43 -9.57 -6.95
N TYR A 53 7.97 -10.39 -7.86
CA TYR A 53 9.18 -11.21 -7.64
C TYR A 53 9.13 -12.11 -6.38
N GLY A 54 7.95 -12.62 -6.02
CA GLY A 54 7.77 -13.44 -4.83
C GLY A 54 7.80 -12.66 -3.51
N LYS A 55 7.86 -11.33 -3.56
CA LYS A 55 7.83 -10.47 -2.38
C LYS A 55 6.41 -10.30 -1.86
N THR A 56 6.31 -9.94 -0.59
CA THR A 56 5.05 -9.54 0.03
C THR A 56 4.69 -8.10 -0.37
N PRO A 57 3.41 -7.68 -0.25
CA PRO A 57 3.03 -6.31 -0.53
C PRO A 57 3.81 -5.29 0.30
N MET A 58 4.04 -5.58 1.58
CA MET A 58 4.80 -4.69 2.46
C MET A 58 6.26 -4.58 2.02
N GLN A 59 6.91 -5.71 1.68
CA GLN A 59 8.29 -5.69 1.19
C GLN A 59 8.40 -4.88 -0.12
N THR A 60 7.48 -5.10 -1.05
CA THR A 60 7.44 -4.35 -2.32
C THR A 60 7.27 -2.86 -2.08
N PHE A 61 6.42 -2.47 -1.12
CA PHE A 61 6.21 -1.07 -0.76
C PHE A 61 7.47 -0.42 -0.19
N LEU A 62 8.15 -1.09 0.74
CA LEU A 62 9.39 -0.60 1.34
C LEU A 62 10.50 -0.44 0.30
N ASP A 63 10.67 -1.44 -0.58
CA ASP A 63 11.66 -1.40 -1.65
C ASP A 63 11.39 -0.26 -2.65
N SER A 64 10.10 0.02 -2.92
CA SER A 64 9.71 1.07 -3.85
C SER A 64 9.76 2.47 -3.24
N LYS A 65 9.81 2.59 -1.92
CA LYS A 65 9.77 3.87 -1.19
C LYS A 65 10.97 4.76 -1.52
N THR A 66 12.17 4.19 -1.64
CA THR A 66 13.39 4.93 -2.00
C THR A 66 13.30 5.42 -3.43
N ILE A 67 12.91 4.55 -4.37
CA ILE A 67 12.73 4.87 -5.79
C ILE A 67 11.72 6.02 -5.96
N ALA A 68 10.62 5.99 -5.21
CA ALA A 68 9.62 7.06 -5.25
C ALA A 68 10.17 8.40 -4.73
N LYS A 69 11.00 8.37 -3.68
CA LYS A 69 11.67 9.57 -3.15
C LYS A 69 12.66 10.15 -4.15
N GLU A 70 13.49 9.32 -4.75
CA GLU A 70 14.48 9.72 -5.77
C GLU A 70 13.81 10.34 -7.01
N LYS A 71 12.59 9.90 -7.33
CA LYS A 71 11.82 10.43 -8.47
C LYS A 71 10.93 11.62 -8.12
N LEU A 72 10.96 12.10 -6.87
CA LEU A 72 10.19 13.25 -6.46
C LEU A 72 10.84 14.52 -7.02
N LEU A 73 10.09 15.23 -7.87
CA LEU A 73 10.58 16.40 -8.61
C LEU A 73 11.10 17.52 -7.70
N GLU A 74 10.49 17.70 -6.53
CA GLU A 74 10.93 18.69 -5.54
C GLU A 74 12.34 18.38 -5.01
N ILE A 75 12.63 17.11 -4.69
CA ILE A 75 13.96 16.68 -4.23
C ILE A 75 14.98 16.80 -5.36
N LEU A 76 14.62 16.35 -6.57
CA LEU A 76 15.47 16.44 -7.74
C LEU A 76 15.83 17.88 -8.11
N ALA A 77 14.86 18.81 -8.02
CA ALA A 77 15.08 20.22 -8.34
C ALA A 77 16.02 20.92 -7.36
N VAL A 78 16.02 20.50 -6.09
CA VAL A 78 16.98 20.94 -5.05
C VAL A 78 18.37 20.36 -5.31
N GLU A 79 18.47 19.05 -5.58
CA GLU A 79 19.75 18.36 -5.82
C GLU A 79 20.46 18.85 -7.10
N GLN A 80 19.70 19.12 -8.16
CA GLN A 80 20.25 19.62 -9.42
C GLN A 80 20.59 21.12 -9.38
N LYS A 81 20.42 21.81 -8.23
CA LYS A 81 20.60 23.27 -8.07
C LYS A 81 19.79 24.11 -9.08
N ILE A 82 18.71 23.55 -9.64
CA ILE A 82 17.85 24.24 -10.61
C ILE A 82 16.95 25.26 -9.90
N LEU A 83 16.63 25.03 -8.62
CA LEU A 83 16.03 26.05 -7.75
C LEU A 83 17.11 27.02 -7.23
N THR A 84 17.74 27.78 -8.12
CA THR A 84 18.69 28.85 -7.73
C THR A 84 18.14 30.26 -7.82
N PHE A 85 16.91 30.50 -8.30
CA PHE A 85 16.35 31.86 -8.26
C PHE A 85 14.83 31.86 -8.05
N GLY A 86 14.40 32.25 -6.84
CA GLY A 86 13.07 32.84 -6.63
C GLY A 86 12.06 32.03 -5.81
N SER A 87 12.33 31.78 -4.53
CA SER A 87 11.29 31.90 -3.48
C SER A 87 11.95 31.90 -2.10
N ASN A 88 12.51 33.06 -1.76
CA ASN A 88 12.37 33.52 -0.38
C ASN A 88 10.88 33.85 -0.20
N ASN A 89 10.14 33.00 0.49
CA ASN A 89 8.96 33.43 1.23
C ASN A 89 8.91 32.63 2.53
N ASN A 90 9.22 33.37 3.59
CA ASN A 90 9.03 33.07 5.00
C ASN A 90 7.76 32.28 5.26
N ILE A 91 7.84 31.23 6.08
CA ILE A 91 6.83 30.93 7.09
C ILE A 91 7.57 30.34 8.31
N GLU A 92 7.39 30.99 9.46
CA GLU A 92 7.69 30.52 10.82
C GLU A 92 7.03 29.16 11.14
#